data_AF-A0A4R4F874-F1
#
_entry.id   AF-A0A4R4F874-F1
#
_cell.length_a   1.000
_cell.length_b   1.000
_cell.length_c   1.000
_cell.angle_alpha   90.00
_cell.angle_beta   90.00
_cell.angle_gamma   90.00
#
_symmetry.space_group_name_H-M   'P 1'
#
loop_
_entity.id
_entity.type
_entity.pdbx_description
1 polymer ?
#
loop_
_entity_poly.entity_id
_entity_poly.type
_entity_poly.pdbx_seq_one_letter_code
_entity_poly.pdbx_strand_id
1 'polypeptide(L)'
;MHTVKSIITLAIFSFSTAALSVPQQESDWITVFENDSIRLLSHDIEDASEIRANLLEAERTFTDWFVAPEKIDIFISDSQSTLGSLPELQSSRHLALSRETLAAKKGPDRTFAAIIAHETCHLWFIDYVTSQGIPQTSGGQIPAYGHGQINDWLDETIAVACEQGDVAQSRRDQDFPITPLEQYLTNKHPVYAQIEARVAAILAARQGNGSSQQTIRLTTDDNELIHFYLQSAHFGDFIFSRTTPEQRQQLIRYAQPDSDIENLASFLEFDSIGALSEAFQRFVED
;
A
#
# COMPACT_ATOMS: atom_id res chain seq x y z
N MET A 1 -18.66 14.10 -20.56
CA MET A 1 -17.54 13.75 -19.66
C MET A 1 -18.13 13.45 -18.30
N HIS A 2 -18.27 12.17 -17.97
CA HIS A 2 -18.72 11.74 -16.65
C HIS A 2 -17.49 11.60 -15.76
N THR A 3 -17.33 12.49 -14.80
CA THR A 3 -16.29 12.39 -13.76
C THR A 3 -16.68 11.24 -12.83
N VAL A 4 -16.01 10.10 -12.96
CA VAL A 4 -16.11 9.00 -12.00
C VAL A 4 -15.40 9.48 -10.73
N LYS A 5 -16.11 9.47 -9.61
CA LYS A 5 -15.57 9.84 -8.29
C LYS A 5 -15.30 8.54 -7.54
N SER A 6 -14.03 8.18 -7.37
CA SER A 6 -13.65 7.05 -6.50
C SER A 6 -13.51 7.56 -5.06
N ILE A 7 -13.96 6.75 -4.11
CA ILE A 7 -13.91 7.07 -2.68
C ILE A 7 -12.88 6.16 -2.04
N ILE A 8 -11.81 6.73 -1.51
CA ILE A 8 -10.79 5.98 -0.76
C ILE A 8 -11.07 6.19 0.74
N THR A 9 -11.50 5.14 1.41
CA THR A 9 -11.50 5.09 2.89
C THR A 9 -10.36 4.17 3.32
N LEU A 10 -9.33 4.74 3.96
CA LEU A 10 -8.18 4.00 4.48
C LEU A 10 -8.53 3.31 5.80
N ALA A 11 -7.92 2.16 6.08
CA ALA A 11 -8.11 1.39 7.29
C ALA A 11 -7.92 2.29 8.54
N ILE A 12 -8.87 2.20 9.47
CA ILE A 12 -8.84 2.95 10.73
C ILE A 12 -7.87 2.24 11.67
N PHE A 13 -6.75 2.89 12.02
CA PHE A 13 -6.05 2.59 13.26
C PHE A 13 -6.81 3.23 14.42
N SER A 14 -7.26 2.39 15.36
CA SER A 14 -8.01 2.84 16.53
C SER A 14 -7.07 3.35 17.61
N PHE A 15 -7.24 4.61 18.02
CA PHE A 15 -6.66 5.12 19.27
C PHE A 15 -7.66 4.91 20.40
N SER A 16 -7.25 4.14 21.41
CA SER A 16 -8.05 3.82 22.58
C SER A 16 -8.27 5.04 23.48
N THR A 17 -9.54 5.39 23.73
CA THR A 17 -9.93 6.14 24.93
C THR A 17 -11.21 5.56 25.50
N ALA A 18 -11.09 5.02 26.72
CA ALA A 18 -12.14 4.62 27.67
C ALA A 18 -13.20 3.60 27.19
N ALA A 19 -13.12 2.40 27.79
CA ALA A 19 -14.01 1.28 27.58
C ALA A 19 -15.46 1.58 27.96
N LEU A 20 -16.36 1.53 26.98
CA LEU A 20 -17.75 1.14 27.18
C LEU A 20 -17.83 -0.35 26.84
N SER A 21 -18.12 -1.16 27.86
CA SER A 21 -18.27 -2.61 27.75
C SER A 21 -19.48 -2.96 26.88
N VAL A 22 -19.24 -3.19 25.59
CA VAL A 22 -20.15 -3.89 24.68
C VAL A 22 -20.00 -5.40 24.95
N PRO A 23 -21.10 -6.18 24.96
CA PRO A 23 -21.01 -7.63 25.18
C PRO A 23 -20.11 -8.25 24.10
N GLN A 24 -19.06 -8.92 24.54
CA GLN A 24 -18.13 -9.68 23.71
C GLN A 24 -18.86 -10.89 23.14
N GLN A 25 -19.48 -10.73 21.97
CA GLN A 25 -19.84 -11.85 21.14
C GLN A 25 -18.50 -12.38 20.61
N GLU A 26 -18.08 -13.57 21.07
CA GLU A 26 -16.98 -14.31 20.44
C GLU A 26 -17.35 -14.44 18.95
N SER A 27 -16.72 -13.60 18.14
CA SER A 27 -16.84 -13.65 16.71
C SER A 27 -16.00 -14.84 16.27
N ASP A 28 -16.63 -15.95 15.91
CA ASP A 28 -15.94 -17.16 15.43
C ASP A 28 -15.15 -16.83 14.14
N TRP A 29 -13.90 -16.42 14.29
CA TRP A 29 -12.97 -16.26 13.19
C TRP A 29 -12.52 -17.65 12.74
N ILE A 30 -12.77 -17.98 11.49
CA ILE A 30 -12.28 -19.22 10.89
C ILE A 30 -10.98 -18.94 10.15
N THR A 31 -9.97 -19.81 10.34
CA THR A 31 -8.79 -19.82 9.47
C THR A 31 -9.23 -20.35 8.11
N VAL A 32 -9.29 -19.47 7.12
CA VAL A 32 -9.66 -19.78 5.73
C VAL A 32 -8.48 -20.37 4.97
N PHE A 33 -7.29 -19.84 5.23
CA PHE A 33 -6.03 -20.27 4.59
C PHE A 33 -4.85 -19.94 5.51
N GLU A 34 -3.84 -20.79 5.54
CA GLU A 34 -2.61 -20.56 6.28
C GLU A 34 -1.42 -21.22 5.57
N ASN A 35 -0.31 -20.49 5.46
CA ASN A 35 1.02 -21.00 5.11
C ASN A 35 2.08 -20.34 6.01
N ASP A 36 3.35 -20.32 5.58
CA ASP A 36 4.45 -19.78 6.39
C ASP A 36 4.40 -18.23 6.49
N SER A 37 3.86 -17.55 5.48
CA SER A 37 3.87 -16.08 5.39
C SER A 37 2.49 -15.42 5.56
N ILE A 38 1.40 -16.20 5.54
CA ILE A 38 0.03 -15.70 5.57
C ILE A 38 -0.82 -16.56 6.50
N ARG A 39 -1.67 -15.91 7.30
CA ARG A 39 -2.86 -16.52 7.91
C ARG A 39 -4.07 -15.67 7.61
N LEU A 40 -4.99 -16.19 6.79
CA LEU A 40 -6.23 -15.52 6.44
C LEU A 40 -7.37 -15.98 7.36
N LEU A 41 -7.96 -15.02 8.07
CA LEU A 41 -9.09 -15.20 8.95
C LEU A 41 -10.32 -14.44 8.44
N SER A 42 -11.48 -15.08 8.44
CA SER A 42 -12.75 -14.42 8.11
C SER A 42 -13.92 -15.06 8.86
N HIS A 43 -15.10 -14.44 8.78
CA HIS A 43 -16.37 -15.04 9.22
C HIS A 43 -17.10 -15.78 8.09
N ASP A 44 -16.68 -15.55 6.85
CA ASP A 44 -17.21 -16.19 5.64
C ASP A 44 -16.06 -16.76 4.78
N ILE A 45 -16.42 -17.48 3.72
CA ILE A 45 -15.47 -17.97 2.71
C ILE A 45 -15.74 -17.36 1.32
N GLU A 46 -16.52 -16.27 1.27
CA GLU A 46 -16.82 -15.60 0.01
C GLU A 46 -15.53 -15.03 -0.58
N ASP A 47 -15.30 -15.22 -1.87
CA ASP A 47 -14.07 -14.83 -2.58
C ASP A 47 -12.76 -15.46 -2.06
N ALA A 48 -12.82 -16.37 -1.07
CA ALA A 48 -11.63 -16.93 -0.40
C ALA A 48 -10.64 -17.56 -1.38
N SER A 49 -11.13 -18.20 -2.44
CA SER A 49 -10.27 -18.78 -3.47
C SER A 49 -9.51 -17.72 -4.27
N GLU A 50 -10.16 -16.61 -4.62
CA GLU A 50 -9.55 -15.52 -5.37
C GLU A 50 -8.54 -14.77 -4.50
N ILE A 51 -8.92 -14.45 -3.25
CA ILE A 51 -8.05 -13.81 -2.25
C ILE A 51 -6.80 -14.65 -2.02
N ARG A 52 -6.98 -15.97 -1.79
CA ARG A 52 -5.86 -16.89 -1.60
C ARG A 52 -4.94 -16.92 -2.82
N ALA A 53 -5.49 -17.00 -4.03
CA ALA A 53 -4.69 -17.05 -5.25
C ALA A 53 -3.86 -15.76 -5.44
N ASN A 54 -4.46 -14.59 -5.21
CA ASN A 54 -3.77 -13.30 -5.28
C ASN A 54 -2.69 -13.18 -4.21
N LEU A 55 -2.96 -13.61 -2.98
CA LEU A 55 -1.99 -13.56 -1.88
C LEU A 55 -0.78 -14.49 -2.09
N LEU A 56 -0.99 -15.69 -2.62
CA LEU A 56 0.10 -16.62 -2.95
C LEU A 56 1.00 -16.07 -4.06
N GLU A 57 0.40 -15.39 -5.04
CA GLU A 57 1.15 -14.78 -6.12
C GLU A 57 1.87 -13.50 -5.66
N ALA A 58 1.25 -12.70 -4.79
CA ALA A 58 1.90 -11.57 -4.12
C ALA A 58 3.11 -12.02 -3.30
N GLU A 59 3.00 -13.12 -2.54
CA GLU A 59 4.11 -13.73 -1.80
C GLU A 59 5.26 -14.12 -2.72
N ARG A 60 4.95 -14.73 -3.87
CA ARG A 60 5.94 -15.09 -4.90
C ARG A 60 6.63 -13.84 -5.45
N THR A 61 5.87 -12.84 -5.88
CA THR A 61 6.41 -11.58 -6.39
C THR A 61 7.27 -10.87 -5.36
N PHE A 62 6.82 -10.78 -4.10
CA PHE A 62 7.62 -10.17 -3.03
C PHE A 62 8.93 -10.92 -2.80
N THR A 63 8.90 -12.25 -2.85
CA THR A 63 10.09 -13.10 -2.75
C THR A 63 11.05 -12.87 -3.93
N ASP A 64 10.53 -12.71 -5.14
CA ASP A 64 11.34 -12.41 -6.34
C ASP A 64 12.00 -11.02 -6.25
N TRP A 65 11.36 -10.06 -5.58
CA TRP A 65 11.93 -8.74 -5.31
C TRP A 65 12.96 -8.74 -4.18
N PHE A 66 12.69 -9.47 -3.09
CA PHE A 66 13.50 -9.41 -1.88
C PHE A 66 13.83 -10.81 -1.34
N VAL A 67 13.03 -11.28 -0.38
CA VAL A 67 13.20 -12.51 0.39
C VAL A 67 11.82 -13.03 0.78
N ALA A 68 11.76 -14.28 1.22
CA ALA A 68 10.53 -14.85 1.75
C ALA A 68 9.99 -13.96 2.90
N PRO A 69 8.72 -13.53 2.83
CA PRO A 69 8.17 -12.61 3.81
C PRO A 69 7.85 -13.27 5.16
N GLU A 70 7.88 -12.49 6.24
CA GLU A 70 7.41 -12.93 7.55
C GLU A 70 5.87 -13.06 7.59
N LYS A 71 5.37 -13.82 8.56
CA LYS A 71 3.94 -14.14 8.68
C LYS A 71 3.09 -12.93 9.04
N ILE A 72 1.99 -12.72 8.30
CA ILE A 72 0.96 -11.71 8.59
C ILE A 72 -0.40 -12.36 8.80
N ASP A 73 -1.11 -11.91 9.84
CA ASP A 73 -2.51 -12.26 10.07
C ASP A 73 -3.43 -11.29 9.29
N ILE A 74 -4.27 -11.80 8.40
CA ILE A 74 -5.21 -11.00 7.59
C ILE A 74 -6.62 -11.28 8.07
N PHE A 75 -7.30 -10.27 8.60
CA PHE A 75 -8.67 -10.35 9.10
C PHE A 75 -9.63 -9.68 8.13
N ILE A 76 -10.61 -10.45 7.63
CA ILE A 76 -11.65 -9.97 6.73
C ILE A 76 -13.03 -10.10 7.37
N SER A 77 -13.69 -8.96 7.54
CA SER A 77 -15.06 -8.85 8.07
C SER A 77 -16.00 -8.19 7.06
N ASP A 78 -17.31 -8.44 7.18
CA ASP A 78 -18.31 -7.68 6.43
C ASP A 78 -18.35 -6.20 6.83
N SER A 79 -18.21 -5.92 8.12
CA SER A 79 -18.41 -4.59 8.70
C SER A 79 -17.20 -4.08 9.48
N GLN A 80 -17.05 -2.76 9.52
CA GLN A 80 -15.96 -2.09 10.24
C GLN A 80 -16.11 -2.18 11.77
N SER A 81 -17.34 -2.28 12.28
CA SER A 81 -17.60 -2.39 13.72
C SER A 81 -17.06 -3.69 14.32
N THR A 82 -17.13 -4.81 13.58
CA THR A 82 -16.55 -6.10 14.01
C THR A 82 -15.02 -6.05 14.13
N LEU A 83 -14.35 -5.27 13.29
CA LEU A 83 -12.90 -5.10 13.37
C LEU A 83 -12.49 -4.29 14.59
N GLY A 84 -13.29 -3.29 14.98
CA GLY A 84 -13.02 -2.44 16.16
C GLY A 84 -13.05 -3.17 17.50
N SER A 85 -13.57 -4.41 17.54
CA SER A 85 -13.64 -5.26 18.73
C SER A 85 -12.59 -6.37 18.80
N LEU A 86 -11.68 -6.48 17.82
CA LEU A 86 -10.65 -7.52 17.81
C LEU A 86 -9.68 -7.36 19.01
N PRO A 87 -9.67 -8.32 19.97
CA PRO A 87 -8.80 -8.24 21.16
C PRO A 87 -7.31 -8.35 20.80
N GLU A 88 -6.99 -8.97 19.66
CA GLU A 88 -5.63 -9.30 19.20
C GLU A 88 -4.93 -8.17 18.43
N LEU A 89 -5.61 -7.06 18.12
CA LEU A 89 -5.00 -5.91 17.42
C LEU A 89 -3.90 -5.20 18.24
N GLN A 90 -3.71 -5.58 19.51
CA GLN A 90 -2.74 -4.94 20.40
C GLN A 90 -1.33 -5.57 20.33
N SER A 91 -1.13 -6.70 19.65
CA SER A 91 0.17 -7.40 19.72
C SER A 91 0.64 -8.19 18.50
N SER A 92 -0.17 -8.45 17.47
CA SER A 92 0.26 -9.17 16.25
C SER A 92 0.37 -8.25 15.03
N ARG A 93 1.24 -8.59 14.07
CA ARG A 93 1.28 -7.94 12.75
C ARG A 93 0.07 -8.38 11.96
N HIS A 94 -0.83 -7.45 11.68
CA HIS A 94 -2.11 -7.79 11.07
C HIS A 94 -2.57 -6.77 10.05
N LEU A 95 -3.35 -7.26 9.09
CA LEU A 95 -4.13 -6.46 8.16
C LEU A 95 -5.61 -6.69 8.48
N ALA A 96 -6.32 -5.63 8.88
CA ALA A 96 -7.75 -5.72 9.19
C ALA A 96 -8.56 -4.92 8.17
N LEU A 97 -9.40 -5.62 7.40
CA LEU A 97 -10.14 -5.06 6.28
C LEU A 97 -11.62 -5.42 6.34
N SER A 98 -12.48 -4.45 5.99
CA SER A 98 -13.93 -4.68 5.91
C SER A 98 -14.43 -4.63 4.47
N ARG A 99 -15.33 -5.56 4.11
CA ARG A 99 -15.98 -5.58 2.80
C ARG A 99 -16.78 -4.32 2.55
N GLU A 100 -17.44 -3.75 3.55
CA GLU A 100 -18.12 -2.45 3.44
C GLU A 100 -17.18 -1.33 2.96
N THR A 101 -15.99 -1.22 3.58
CA THR A 101 -14.98 -0.22 3.22
C THR A 101 -14.44 -0.45 1.81
N LEU A 102 -14.28 -1.71 1.42
CA LEU A 102 -13.70 -2.09 0.14
C LEU A 102 -14.71 -2.10 -1.01
N ALA A 103 -16.00 -2.33 -0.74
CA ALA A 103 -17.09 -2.21 -1.71
C ALA A 103 -17.23 -0.77 -2.20
N ALA A 104 -16.96 0.22 -1.34
CA ALA A 104 -16.88 1.63 -1.74
C ALA A 104 -15.69 1.95 -2.66
N LYS A 105 -14.70 1.04 -2.77
CA LYS A 105 -13.49 1.16 -3.59
C LYS A 105 -13.52 0.35 -4.90
N LYS A 106 -14.56 -0.45 -5.16
CA LYS A 106 -14.68 -1.24 -6.40
C LYS A 106 -14.82 -0.29 -7.60
N GLY A 107 -13.70 -0.07 -8.30
CA GLY A 107 -13.70 0.35 -9.70
C GLY A 107 -14.02 -0.83 -10.61
N PRO A 108 -14.29 -0.60 -11.91
CA PRO A 108 -14.61 -1.67 -12.86
C PRO A 108 -13.55 -2.78 -12.88
N ASP A 109 -12.28 -2.42 -12.66
CA ASP A 109 -11.15 -3.35 -12.77
C ASP A 109 -10.57 -3.75 -11.41
N ARG A 110 -11.03 -3.19 -10.29
CA ARG A 110 -10.46 -3.42 -8.95
C ARG A 110 -11.22 -4.49 -8.17
N THR A 111 -10.61 -5.67 -8.04
CA THR A 111 -11.15 -6.73 -7.19
C THR A 111 -10.73 -6.55 -5.73
N PHE A 112 -11.51 -7.16 -4.84
CA PHE A 112 -11.25 -7.17 -3.40
C PHE A 112 -9.91 -7.87 -3.09
N ALA A 113 -9.62 -8.95 -3.83
CA ALA A 113 -8.39 -9.73 -3.70
C ALA A 113 -7.15 -8.92 -4.09
N ALA A 114 -7.21 -8.13 -5.18
CA ALA A 114 -6.08 -7.30 -5.61
C ALA A 114 -5.71 -6.23 -4.57
N ILE A 115 -6.71 -5.60 -3.93
CA ILE A 115 -6.45 -4.62 -2.87
C ILE A 115 -5.80 -5.29 -1.65
N ILE A 116 -6.28 -6.47 -1.25
CA ILE A 116 -5.68 -7.20 -0.13
C ILE A 116 -4.22 -7.54 -0.42
N ALA A 117 -3.91 -7.99 -1.63
CA ALA A 117 -2.55 -8.30 -2.05
C ALA A 117 -1.62 -7.06 -1.99
N HIS A 118 -2.08 -5.93 -2.53
CA HIS A 118 -1.38 -4.64 -2.49
C HIS A 118 -1.04 -4.23 -1.04
N GLU A 119 -2.05 -4.17 -0.17
CA GLU A 119 -1.89 -3.74 1.22
C GLU A 119 -1.02 -4.73 2.04
N THR A 120 -1.09 -6.02 1.72
CA THR A 120 -0.23 -7.04 2.35
C THR A 120 1.23 -6.83 1.98
N CYS A 121 1.52 -6.47 0.73
CA CYS A 121 2.90 -6.22 0.30
C CYS A 121 3.53 -4.97 0.93
N HIS A 122 2.76 -3.93 1.25
CA HIS A 122 3.26 -2.82 2.07
C HIS A 122 3.73 -3.31 3.44
N LEU A 123 2.96 -4.16 4.11
CA LEU A 123 3.33 -4.68 5.43
C LEU A 123 4.58 -5.55 5.37
N TRP A 124 4.69 -6.44 4.37
CA TRP A 124 5.92 -7.20 4.16
C TRP A 124 7.12 -6.32 3.84
N PHE A 125 6.93 -5.24 3.07
CA PHE A 125 8.00 -4.32 2.74
C PHE A 125 8.46 -3.53 3.98
N ILE A 126 7.54 -3.07 4.83
CA ILE A 126 7.85 -2.43 6.11
C ILE A 126 8.70 -3.36 6.98
N ASP A 127 8.31 -4.63 7.09
CA ASP A 127 9.03 -5.63 7.88
C ASP A 127 10.42 -5.90 7.30
N TYR A 128 10.51 -6.04 5.98
CA TYR A 128 11.78 -6.22 5.29
C TYR A 128 12.72 -5.04 5.56
N VAL A 129 12.28 -3.80 5.34
CA VAL A 129 13.09 -2.60 5.58
C VAL A 129 13.52 -2.49 7.05
N THR A 130 12.61 -2.80 7.98
CA THR A 130 12.92 -2.85 9.42
C THR A 130 13.98 -3.90 9.73
N SER A 131 13.91 -5.08 9.11
CA SER A 131 14.92 -6.15 9.26
C SER A 131 16.31 -5.74 8.75
N GLN A 132 16.38 -4.80 7.81
CA GLN A 132 17.64 -4.24 7.29
C GLN A 132 18.23 -3.17 8.22
N GLY A 133 17.63 -2.94 9.40
CA GLY A 133 18.12 -2.00 10.42
C GLY A 133 17.66 -0.57 10.21
N ILE A 134 16.73 -0.31 9.29
CA ILE A 134 16.13 1.01 9.08
C ILE A 134 14.86 1.07 9.94
N PRO A 135 14.81 1.90 11.00
CA PRO A 135 13.68 1.91 11.90
C PRO A 135 12.44 2.52 11.25
N GLN A 136 11.28 1.89 11.45
CA GLN A 136 10.00 2.49 11.10
C GLN A 136 9.74 3.72 11.99
N THR A 137 9.62 4.89 11.37
CA THR A 137 9.30 6.14 12.06
C THR A 137 7.84 6.48 11.82
N SER A 138 7.02 6.49 12.86
CA SER A 138 5.71 7.11 12.80
C SER A 138 5.90 8.62 12.65
N GLY A 139 5.62 9.18 11.47
CA GLY A 139 5.67 10.61 11.19
C GLY A 139 4.63 11.40 12.00
N GLY A 140 4.85 11.58 13.29
CA GLY A 140 3.96 12.36 14.16
C GLY A 140 2.53 11.81 14.25
N GLN A 141 1.53 12.71 14.24
CA GLN A 141 0.10 12.37 14.37
C GLN A 141 -0.52 11.82 13.08
N ILE A 142 0.26 11.71 12.00
CA ILE A 142 -0.20 11.25 10.70
C ILE A 142 0.43 9.88 10.45
N PRO A 143 -0.38 8.82 10.27
CA PRO A 143 0.15 7.52 9.91
C PRO A 143 0.96 7.61 8.62
N ALA A 144 2.14 7.00 8.60
CA ALA A 144 2.83 6.77 7.33
C ALA A 144 2.04 5.72 6.53
N TYR A 145 1.69 6.04 5.29
CA TYR A 145 1.48 5.08 4.21
C TYR A 145 2.84 4.46 3.88
N GLY A 146 2.99 3.15 4.10
CA GLY A 146 4.28 2.48 3.92
C GLY A 146 5.31 2.69 5.02
N HIS A 147 6.58 2.51 4.65
CA HIS A 147 7.72 2.68 5.55
C HIS A 147 8.15 4.15 5.63
N GLY A 148 8.05 4.80 6.79
CA GLY A 148 8.26 6.25 6.97
C GLY A 148 9.70 6.75 6.82
N GLN A 149 10.63 5.90 6.40
CA GLN A 149 12.03 6.22 6.05
C GLN A 149 12.36 5.81 4.61
N ILE A 150 11.36 5.45 3.81
CA ILE A 150 11.49 5.10 2.40
C ILE A 150 10.54 6.01 1.62
N ASN A 151 11.02 6.55 0.51
CA ASN A 151 10.23 7.35 -0.40
C ASN A 151 9.15 6.47 -1.04
N ASP A 152 7.96 7.05 -1.17
CA ASP A 152 6.74 6.33 -1.56
C ASP A 152 6.84 5.67 -2.94
N TRP A 153 7.71 6.15 -3.84
CA TRP A 153 7.90 5.52 -5.15
C TRP A 153 8.27 4.05 -5.03
N LEU A 154 9.14 3.66 -4.10
CA LEU A 154 9.58 2.27 -3.97
C LEU A 154 8.49 1.44 -3.30
N ASP A 155 7.92 1.96 -2.21
CA ASP A 155 6.83 1.30 -1.48
C ASP A 155 5.64 0.97 -2.41
N GLU A 156 5.17 1.94 -3.20
CA GLU A 156 4.12 1.70 -4.20
C GLU A 156 4.56 0.80 -5.34
N THR A 157 5.82 0.91 -5.80
CA THR A 157 6.33 0.02 -6.86
C THR A 157 6.22 -1.43 -6.42
N ILE A 158 6.57 -1.74 -5.17
CA ILE A 158 6.48 -3.10 -4.62
C ILE A 158 5.02 -3.52 -4.43
N ALA A 159 4.18 -2.66 -3.85
CA ALA A 159 2.78 -2.98 -3.61
C ALA A 159 2.00 -3.20 -4.92
N VAL A 160 2.25 -2.36 -5.93
CA VAL A 160 1.67 -2.50 -7.27
C VAL A 160 2.20 -3.74 -7.99
N ALA A 161 3.48 -4.08 -7.86
CA ALA A 161 4.02 -5.30 -8.46
C ALA A 161 3.32 -6.56 -7.91
N CYS A 162 2.88 -6.54 -6.65
CA CYS A 162 2.14 -7.64 -6.04
C CYS A 162 0.69 -7.78 -6.49
N GLU A 163 0.11 -6.79 -7.16
CA GLU A 163 -1.24 -6.88 -7.69
C GLU A 163 -1.32 -7.87 -8.86
N GLN A 164 -2.47 -8.52 -9.03
CA GLN A 164 -2.69 -9.55 -10.05
C GLN A 164 -4.00 -9.33 -10.82
N GLY A 165 -4.16 -10.12 -11.89
CA GLY A 165 -5.37 -10.14 -12.71
C GLY A 165 -5.62 -8.82 -13.43
N ASP A 166 -6.90 -8.48 -13.59
CA ASP A 166 -7.35 -7.34 -14.39
C ASP A 166 -6.80 -6.01 -13.90
N VAL A 167 -6.56 -5.83 -12.58
CA VAL A 167 -5.94 -4.61 -12.05
C VAL A 167 -4.53 -4.44 -12.61
N ALA A 168 -3.69 -5.47 -12.44
CA ALA A 168 -2.29 -5.41 -12.83
C ALA A 168 -2.13 -5.27 -14.35
N GLN A 169 -3.00 -5.94 -15.11
CA GLN A 169 -3.05 -5.78 -16.56
C GLN A 169 -3.53 -4.38 -16.95
N SER A 170 -4.62 -3.91 -16.36
CA SER A 170 -5.14 -2.57 -16.60
C SER A 170 -4.11 -1.48 -16.28
N ARG A 171 -3.19 -1.70 -15.34
CA ARG A 171 -2.13 -0.73 -15.08
C ARG A 171 -1.06 -0.65 -16.16
N ARG A 172 -0.80 -1.78 -16.86
CA ARG A 172 0.18 -1.85 -17.95
C ARG A 172 -0.42 -1.43 -19.30
N ASP A 173 -1.73 -1.57 -19.44
CA ASP A 173 -2.44 -1.30 -20.70
C ASP A 173 -2.97 0.15 -20.80
N GLN A 174 -3.00 0.91 -19.69
CA GLN A 174 -3.53 2.28 -19.67
C GLN A 174 -2.45 3.32 -20.00
N ASP A 175 -2.74 4.17 -20.98
CA ASP A 175 -1.94 5.36 -21.27
C ASP A 175 -1.97 6.34 -20.09
N PHE A 176 -0.82 6.95 -19.79
CA PHE A 176 -0.70 8.00 -18.79
C PHE A 176 0.38 9.02 -19.15
N PRO A 177 0.25 10.28 -18.69
CA PRO A 177 1.34 11.23 -18.79
C PRO A 177 2.46 10.82 -17.83
N ILE A 178 3.63 10.48 -18.39
CA ILE A 178 4.80 10.13 -17.60
C ILE A 178 5.31 11.37 -16.87
N THR A 179 5.37 11.29 -15.54
CA THR A 179 6.03 12.31 -14.71
C THR A 179 7.55 12.12 -14.82
N PRO A 180 8.35 13.18 -15.04
CA PRO A 180 9.82 13.07 -15.06
C PRO A 180 10.34 12.36 -13.80
N LEU A 181 11.31 11.45 -13.94
CA LEU A 181 11.73 10.60 -12.82
C LEU A 181 12.27 11.40 -11.63
N GLU A 182 12.96 12.52 -11.87
CA GLU A 182 13.40 13.42 -10.80
C GLU A 182 12.23 13.86 -9.89
N GLN A 183 11.08 14.17 -10.49
CA GLN A 183 9.88 14.54 -9.76
C GLN A 183 9.19 13.31 -9.15
N TYR A 184 9.04 12.22 -9.91
CA TYR A 184 8.39 10.99 -9.42
C TYR A 184 9.10 10.39 -8.19
N LEU A 185 10.43 10.32 -8.20
CA LEU A 185 11.23 9.69 -7.13
C LEU A 185 11.28 10.50 -5.82
N THR A 186 10.90 11.77 -5.87
CA THR A 186 10.92 12.69 -4.72
C THR A 186 9.51 13.12 -4.27
N ASN A 187 8.49 12.82 -5.08
CA ASN A 187 7.11 13.10 -4.73
C ASN A 187 6.65 12.26 -3.54
N LYS A 188 6.03 12.91 -2.56
CA LYS A 188 5.17 12.22 -1.60
C LYS A 188 3.96 11.63 -2.32
N HIS A 189 3.46 10.50 -1.83
CA HIS A 189 2.27 9.84 -2.33
C HIS A 189 1.10 10.83 -2.34
N PRO A 190 0.35 10.96 -3.45
CA PRO A 190 -0.70 11.98 -3.59
C PRO A 190 -1.78 11.95 -2.50
N VAL A 191 -1.94 10.81 -1.83
CA VAL A 191 -2.86 10.66 -0.69
C VAL A 191 -2.37 11.42 0.56
N TYR A 192 -1.06 11.53 0.80
CA TYR A 192 -0.52 12.21 1.99
C TYR A 192 -0.89 13.68 2.04
N ALA A 193 -0.75 14.42 0.94
CA ALA A 193 -1.10 15.84 0.91
C ALA A 193 -2.56 16.09 1.37
N GLN A 194 -3.46 15.14 1.08
CA GLN A 194 -4.86 15.20 1.45
C GLN A 194 -5.12 14.78 2.90
N ILE A 195 -4.42 13.75 3.38
CA ILE A 195 -4.47 13.34 4.79
C ILE A 195 -3.91 14.46 5.67
N GLU A 196 -2.75 15.03 5.33
CA GLU A 196 -2.13 16.16 6.04
C GLU A 196 -3.09 17.36 6.11
N ALA A 197 -3.67 17.78 4.98
CA ALA A 197 -4.63 18.89 4.95
C ALA A 197 -5.88 18.63 5.82
N ARG A 198 -6.37 17.39 5.87
CA ARG A 198 -7.57 17.04 6.63
C ARG A 198 -7.29 16.79 8.10
N VAL A 199 -6.17 16.17 8.45
CA VAL A 199 -5.72 16.06 9.85
C VAL A 199 -5.49 17.47 10.42
N ALA A 200 -4.85 18.37 9.66
CA ALA A 200 -4.72 19.77 10.05
C ALA A 200 -6.11 20.43 10.27
N ALA A 201 -7.09 20.19 9.38
CA ALA A 201 -8.44 20.71 9.54
C ALA A 201 -9.19 20.12 10.76
N ILE A 202 -9.02 18.83 11.04
CA ILE A 202 -9.62 18.16 12.21
C ILE A 202 -8.97 18.66 13.51
N LEU A 203 -7.65 18.81 13.54
CA LEU A 203 -6.93 19.36 14.70
C LEU A 203 -7.34 20.81 14.96
N ALA A 204 -7.51 21.62 13.90
CA ALA A 204 -8.04 22.97 14.00
C ALA A 204 -9.49 22.98 14.52
N ALA A 205 -10.35 22.05 14.08
CA ALA A 205 -11.73 21.94 14.56
C ALA A 205 -11.83 21.44 16.01
N ARG A 206 -10.91 20.57 16.45
CA ARG A 206 -10.83 20.05 17.84
C ARG A 206 -10.42 21.11 18.86
N GLN A 207 -9.76 22.19 18.44
CA GLN A 207 -9.53 23.35 19.32
C GLN A 207 -10.81 24.15 19.61
N GLY A 208 -11.94 23.83 18.95
CA GLY A 208 -13.21 24.54 19.10
C GLY A 208 -14.35 23.76 19.78
N ASN A 209 -14.43 22.43 19.66
CA ASN A 209 -15.50 21.63 20.29
C ASN A 209 -15.08 20.17 20.51
N GLY A 210 -15.41 19.64 21.70
CA GLY A 210 -15.01 18.31 22.16
C GLY A 210 -15.42 17.16 21.24
N SER A 211 -14.45 16.28 21.01
CA SER A 211 -14.58 14.83 20.80
C SER A 211 -15.76 14.33 19.92
N SER A 212 -15.46 14.10 18.64
CA SER A 212 -16.14 13.06 17.85
C SER A 212 -15.10 12.20 17.11
N GLN A 213 -15.28 10.88 17.14
CA GLN A 213 -14.65 9.96 16.18
C GLN A 213 -15.21 10.31 14.80
N GLN A 214 -14.35 10.73 13.88
CA GLN A 214 -14.74 11.02 12.50
C GLN A 214 -14.04 10.05 11.58
N THR A 215 -14.84 9.33 10.78
CA THR A 215 -14.34 8.51 9.68
C THR A 215 -13.91 9.46 8.56
N ILE A 216 -12.63 9.41 8.18
CA ILE A 216 -12.07 10.25 7.13
C ILE A 216 -12.41 9.61 5.79
N ARG A 217 -13.29 10.25 5.02
CA ARG A 217 -13.65 9.85 3.65
C ARG A 217 -12.83 10.65 2.65
N LEU A 218 -11.81 10.07 2.02
CA LEU A 218 -10.99 10.79 1.04
C LEU A 218 -11.72 10.86 -0.31
N THR A 219 -11.55 11.99 -0.98
CA THR A 219 -11.97 12.22 -2.36
C THR A 219 -10.75 12.77 -3.08
N THR A 220 -10.05 11.89 -3.78
CA THR A 220 -8.90 12.22 -4.62
C THR A 220 -9.39 12.82 -5.94
N ASP A 221 -8.66 13.78 -6.49
CA ASP A 221 -8.68 13.96 -7.94
C ASP A 221 -7.98 12.72 -8.50
N ASP A 222 -8.78 11.75 -8.95
CA ASP A 222 -8.33 10.37 -9.14
C ASP A 222 -7.17 10.25 -10.14
N ASN A 223 -7.02 11.21 -11.05
CA ASN A 223 -6.07 11.12 -12.14
C ASN A 223 -4.60 11.16 -11.67
N GLU A 224 -4.22 12.06 -10.78
CA GLU A 224 -2.81 12.14 -10.31
C GLU A 224 -2.42 10.87 -9.53
N LEU A 225 -3.33 10.36 -8.72
CA LEU A 225 -3.13 9.12 -7.98
C LEU A 225 -3.07 7.90 -8.93
N ILE A 226 -3.98 7.84 -9.91
CA ILE A 226 -3.95 6.78 -10.94
C ILE A 226 -2.62 6.82 -11.68
N HIS A 227 -2.19 7.99 -12.18
CA HIS A 227 -0.93 8.12 -12.90
C HIS A 227 0.28 7.73 -12.03
N PHE A 228 0.28 8.07 -10.73
CA PHE A 228 1.35 7.64 -9.82
C PHE A 228 1.46 6.12 -9.81
N TYR A 229 0.36 5.41 -9.61
CA TYR A 229 0.38 3.95 -9.61
C TYR A 229 0.67 3.31 -10.97
N LEU A 230 0.20 3.91 -12.07
CA LEU A 230 0.54 3.45 -13.43
C LEU A 230 2.05 3.55 -13.63
N GLN A 231 2.64 4.70 -13.29
CA GLN A 231 4.08 4.89 -13.33
C GLN A 231 4.83 3.93 -12.40
N SER A 232 4.31 3.63 -11.20
CA SER A 232 4.89 2.63 -10.29
C SER A 232 4.90 1.23 -10.89
N ALA A 233 3.83 0.82 -11.60
CA ALA A 233 3.78 -0.47 -12.30
C ALA A 233 4.89 -0.58 -13.35
N HIS A 234 4.95 0.40 -14.27
CA HIS A 234 5.94 0.39 -15.35
C HIS A 234 7.37 0.56 -14.82
N PHE A 235 7.58 1.39 -13.80
CA PHE A 235 8.91 1.58 -13.23
C PHE A 235 9.39 0.33 -12.47
N GLY A 236 8.46 -0.40 -11.84
CA GLY A 236 8.71 -1.72 -11.28
C GLY A 236 9.19 -2.71 -12.33
N ASP A 237 8.47 -2.83 -13.44
CA ASP A 237 8.84 -3.71 -14.55
C ASP A 237 10.20 -3.32 -15.15
N PHE A 238 10.45 -2.01 -15.32
CA PHE A 238 11.72 -1.48 -15.79
C PHE A 238 12.89 -1.86 -14.87
N ILE A 239 12.76 -1.63 -13.56
CA ILE A 239 13.78 -2.00 -12.57
C ILE A 239 13.99 -3.51 -12.57
N PHE A 240 12.90 -4.29 -12.57
CA PHE A 240 12.98 -5.74 -12.51
C PHE A 240 13.73 -6.31 -13.72
N SER A 241 13.52 -5.75 -14.91
CA SER A 241 14.22 -6.15 -16.14
C SER A 241 15.73 -5.86 -16.14
N ARG A 242 16.20 -4.97 -15.25
CA ARG A 242 17.58 -4.46 -15.21
C ARG A 242 18.37 -4.91 -13.99
N THR A 243 17.73 -5.58 -13.04
CA THR A 243 18.35 -5.91 -11.76
C THR A 243 18.32 -7.41 -11.52
N THR A 244 19.35 -7.89 -10.83
CA THR A 244 19.36 -9.20 -10.18
C THR A 244 18.57 -9.14 -8.86
N PRO A 245 18.15 -10.30 -8.31
CA PRO A 245 17.55 -10.35 -6.97
C PRO A 245 18.42 -9.65 -5.91
N GLU A 246 19.74 -9.87 -5.95
CA GLU A 246 20.68 -9.27 -5.00
C GLU A 246 20.77 -7.73 -5.14
N GLN A 247 20.64 -7.22 -6.36
CA GLN A 247 20.58 -5.78 -6.63
C GLN A 247 19.26 -5.18 -6.12
N ARG A 248 18.11 -5.84 -6.32
CA ARG A 248 16.81 -5.31 -5.84
C ARG A 248 16.78 -5.05 -4.34
N GLN A 249 17.41 -5.93 -3.56
CA GLN A 249 17.57 -5.73 -2.11
C GLN A 249 18.32 -4.44 -1.73
N GLN A 250 19.17 -3.92 -2.62
CA GLN A 250 19.91 -2.67 -2.38
C GLN A 250 19.10 -1.41 -2.69
N LEU A 251 17.94 -1.53 -3.37
CA LEU A 251 17.09 -0.40 -3.75
C LEU A 251 16.64 0.45 -2.56
N ILE A 252 16.46 -0.16 -1.39
CA ILE A 252 16.09 0.54 -0.15
C ILE A 252 17.09 1.63 0.24
N ARG A 253 18.37 1.52 -0.17
CA ARG A 253 19.39 2.54 0.08
C ARG A 253 19.19 3.77 -0.80
N TYR A 254 18.71 3.57 -2.01
CA TYR A 254 18.47 4.63 -2.99
C TYR A 254 17.10 5.27 -2.83
N ALA A 255 16.19 4.59 -2.12
CA ALA A 255 14.85 5.09 -1.83
C ALA A 255 14.74 5.82 -0.47
N GLN A 256 15.82 6.02 0.28
CA GLN A 256 15.76 6.83 1.51
C GLN A 256 15.58 8.33 1.17
N PRO A 257 14.89 9.12 2.02
CA PRO A 257 14.63 10.54 1.76
C PRO A 257 15.86 11.41 1.48
N ASP A 258 16.99 11.10 2.13
CA ASP A 258 18.25 11.85 1.98
C ASP A 258 19.16 11.31 0.86
N SER A 259 18.71 10.27 0.14
CA SER A 259 19.50 9.67 -0.92
C SER A 259 19.47 10.51 -2.19
N ASP A 260 20.65 10.79 -2.74
CA ASP A 260 20.79 11.45 -4.03
C ASP A 260 20.28 10.52 -5.14
N ILE A 261 19.28 11.00 -5.90
CA ILE A 261 18.66 10.27 -7.01
C ILE A 261 19.65 9.96 -8.14
N GLU A 262 20.74 10.71 -8.26
CA GLU A 262 21.82 10.41 -9.22
C GLU A 262 22.53 9.08 -8.88
N ASN A 263 22.54 8.70 -7.59
CA ASN A 263 23.05 7.40 -7.19
C ASN A 263 22.14 6.25 -7.65
N LEU A 264 20.82 6.46 -7.74
CA LEU A 264 19.90 5.47 -8.32
C LEU A 264 20.16 5.30 -9.81
N ALA A 265 20.35 6.41 -10.54
CA ALA A 265 20.72 6.35 -11.95
C ALA A 265 22.02 5.58 -12.16
N SER A 266 23.05 5.91 -11.39
CA SER A 266 24.35 5.21 -11.43
C SER A 266 24.21 3.72 -11.10
N PHE A 267 23.39 3.37 -10.09
CA PHE A 267 23.12 1.99 -9.71
C PHE A 267 22.43 1.19 -10.83
N LEU A 268 21.55 1.84 -11.60
CA LEU A 268 20.88 1.27 -12.77
C LEU A 268 21.70 1.41 -14.07
N GLU A 269 22.99 1.72 -13.95
CA GLU A 269 23.96 1.85 -15.05
C GLU A 269 23.65 2.99 -16.03
N PHE A 270 23.21 4.14 -15.51
CA PHE A 270 22.99 5.38 -16.26
C PHE A 270 23.90 6.51 -15.79
N ASP A 271 24.34 7.35 -16.73
CA ASP A 271 25.24 8.48 -16.46
C ASP A 271 24.57 9.62 -15.67
N SER A 272 23.24 9.70 -15.68
CA SER A 272 22.47 10.70 -14.95
C SER A 272 21.00 10.32 -14.81
N ILE A 273 20.28 10.99 -13.90
CA ILE A 273 18.82 10.88 -13.76
C ILE A 273 18.08 11.24 -15.06
N GLY A 274 18.62 12.18 -15.85
CA GLY A 274 18.08 12.52 -17.17
C GLY A 274 18.15 11.33 -18.13
N ALA A 275 19.30 10.66 -18.21
CA ALA A 275 19.49 9.49 -19.06
C ALA A 275 18.61 8.31 -18.62
N LEU A 276 18.46 8.10 -17.30
CA LEU A 276 17.53 7.13 -16.73
C LEU A 276 16.07 7.47 -17.11
N SER A 277 15.67 8.74 -17.00
CA SER A 277 14.31 9.19 -17.34
C SER A 277 13.98 8.99 -18.82
N GLU A 278 14.92 9.29 -19.73
CA GLU A 278 14.73 9.03 -21.15
C GLU A 278 14.62 7.53 -21.48
N ALA A 279 15.42 6.70 -20.80
CA ALA A 279 15.38 5.25 -21.00
C ALA A 279 14.09 4.64 -20.46
N PHE A 280 13.61 5.11 -19.31
CA PHE A 280 12.31 4.72 -18.77
C PHE A 280 11.17 5.14 -19.70
N GLN A 281 11.20 6.37 -20.24
CA GLN A 281 10.18 6.81 -21.19
C GLN A 281 10.13 5.90 -22.43
N ARG A 282 11.28 5.56 -23.03
CA ARG A 282 11.33 4.61 -24.15
C ARG A 282 10.77 3.24 -23.78
N PHE A 283 11.04 2.76 -22.56
CA PHE A 283 10.49 1.49 -22.08
C PHE A 283 8.97 1.49 -21.96
N VAL A 284 8.34 2.62 -21.62
CA VAL A 284 6.88 2.73 -21.57
C VAL A 284 6.26 2.82 -22.98
N GLU A 285 7.01 3.34 -23.95
CA GLU A 285 6.56 3.54 -25.34
C GLU A 285 6.69 2.29 -26.24
N ASP A 286 7.53 1.31 -25.85
CA ASP A 286 7.81 0.06 -26.58
C ASP A 286 6.81 -1.08 -26.23
#